data_AF-A4FD23-F1
#
_entry.id   AF-A4FD23-F1
#
_cell.length_a   1.000
_cell.length_b   1.000
_cell.length_c   1.000
_cell.angle_alpha   90.00
_cell.angle_beta   90.00
_cell.angle_gamma   90.00
#
_symmetry.space_group_name_H-M   'P 1'
#
loop_
_entity.id
_entity.type
_entity.pdbx_description
1 polymer ?
#
loop_
_entity_poly.entity_id
_entity_poly.type
_entity_poly.pdbx_seq_one_letter_code
_entity_poly.pdbx_strand_id
1 'polypeptide(L)'
;MAGDVLADQVGDVVGTWYGYVAAHPHLLAYFSPPDGEPDANYLERVRPRFEQWILDTCRRPYDQAWLDYQHEIALRHTRSKKDQTDHVNAVDQVPLRHIIAFVYPITATIRPFLSQKGHDSADVERMFQAWFKAVTLEVALWSRPYTLQDAW
;
A
#
# COMPACT_ATOMS: atom_id res chain seq x y z
N MET A 1 -13.01 -14.72 -2.98
CA MET A 1 -13.75 -13.81 -3.88
C MET A 1 -12.90 -12.61 -4.30
N ALA A 2 -12.69 -11.57 -3.48
CA ALA A 2 -11.90 -10.39 -3.92
C ALA A 2 -10.48 -10.76 -4.38
N GLY A 3 -9.78 -11.62 -3.64
CA GLY A 3 -8.45 -12.10 -4.02
C GLY A 3 -8.43 -12.98 -5.27
N ASP A 4 -9.55 -13.57 -5.68
CA ASP A 4 -9.64 -14.34 -6.94
C ASP A 4 -9.90 -13.39 -8.11
N VAL A 5 -10.76 -12.40 -7.89
CA VAL A 5 -11.08 -11.34 -8.86
C VAL A 5 -9.83 -10.53 -9.22
N LEU A 6 -9.02 -10.17 -8.22
CA LEU A 6 -7.86 -9.30 -8.40
C LEU A 6 -6.59 -10.02 -8.86
N ALA A 7 -6.54 -11.35 -8.78
CA ALA A 7 -5.29 -12.12 -8.90
C ALA A 7 -4.52 -11.88 -10.20
N ASP A 8 -5.23 -11.81 -11.33
CA ASP A 8 -4.66 -11.58 -12.66
C ASP A 8 -4.65 -10.10 -13.06
N GLN A 9 -5.04 -9.20 -12.14
CA GLN A 9 -5.13 -7.75 -12.35
C GLN A 9 -4.18 -6.95 -11.46
N VAL A 10 -3.43 -7.58 -10.53
CA VAL A 10 -2.60 -6.86 -9.54
C VAL A 10 -1.58 -5.91 -10.18
N GLY A 11 -0.99 -6.29 -11.31
CA GLY A 11 -0.05 -5.45 -12.04
C GLY A 11 -0.69 -4.15 -12.54
N ASP A 12 -1.93 -4.20 -13.04
CA ASP A 12 -2.66 -3.05 -13.54
C ASP A 12 -3.17 -2.16 -12.39
N VAL A 13 -3.56 -2.77 -11.28
CA VAL A 13 -3.92 -2.06 -10.05
C VAL A 13 -2.73 -1.22 -9.56
N VAL A 14 -1.55 -1.84 -9.44
CA VAL A 14 -0.33 -1.13 -9.00
C VAL A 14 0.13 -0.10 -10.04
N GLY A 15 -0.02 -0.39 -11.33
CA GLY A 15 0.23 0.59 -12.40
C GLY A 15 -0.65 1.84 -12.27
N THR A 16 -1.94 1.66 -12.00
CA THR A 16 -2.89 2.77 -11.78
C THR A 16 -2.52 3.59 -10.54
N TRP A 17 -2.15 2.91 -9.45
CA TRP A 17 -1.68 3.56 -8.23
C TRP A 17 -0.41 4.38 -8.46
N TYR A 18 0.59 3.82 -9.15
CA TYR A 18 1.82 4.55 -9.48
C TYR A 18 1.57 5.71 -10.43
N GLY A 19 0.62 5.60 -11.35
CA GLY A 19 0.18 6.74 -12.16
C GLY A 19 -0.35 7.90 -11.31
N TYR A 20 -1.14 7.60 -10.27
CA TYR A 20 -1.59 8.61 -9.29
C TYR A 20 -0.41 9.22 -8.54
N VAL A 21 0.52 8.42 -8.00
CA VAL A 21 1.70 8.93 -7.28
C VAL A 21 2.57 9.81 -8.18
N ALA A 22 2.86 9.37 -9.40
CA ALA A 22 3.69 10.09 -10.36
C ALA A 22 3.10 11.44 -10.80
N ALA A 23 1.76 11.54 -10.85
CA ALA A 23 1.07 12.79 -11.17
C ALA A 23 1.16 13.87 -10.07
N HIS A 24 1.67 13.54 -8.88
CA HIS A 24 1.76 14.44 -7.74
C HIS A 24 3.22 14.54 -7.26
N PRO A 25 3.96 15.61 -7.62
CA PRO A 25 5.39 15.72 -7.31
C PRO A 25 5.73 15.52 -5.82
N HIS A 26 4.89 16.02 -4.93
CA HIS A 26 5.07 15.89 -3.48
C HIS A 26 4.87 14.46 -2.94
N LEU A 27 4.24 13.56 -3.70
CA LEU A 27 4.13 12.13 -3.37
C LEU A 27 5.25 11.33 -4.04
N LEU A 28 5.60 11.67 -5.28
CA LEU A 28 6.69 11.05 -6.01
C LEU A 28 8.05 11.26 -5.32
N ALA A 29 8.22 12.41 -4.64
CA ALA A 29 9.44 12.75 -3.89
C ALA A 29 9.87 11.68 -2.85
N TYR A 30 8.97 10.82 -2.37
CA TYR A 30 9.33 9.74 -1.44
C TYR A 30 10.14 8.60 -2.09
N PHE A 31 10.24 8.61 -3.42
CA PHE A 31 11.07 7.70 -4.23
C PHE A 31 12.33 8.40 -4.79
N SER A 32 12.60 9.62 -4.36
CA SER A 32 13.75 10.43 -4.80
C SER A 32 14.73 10.68 -3.65
N PRO A 33 16.02 10.92 -3.93
CA PRO A 33 16.91 11.61 -3.00
C PRO A 33 16.34 13.00 -2.63
N PRO A 34 16.73 13.62 -1.48
CA PRO A 34 16.19 14.91 -1.04
C PRO A 34 16.21 16.04 -2.09
N ASP A 35 17.21 16.07 -2.96
CA ASP A 35 17.37 17.06 -4.05
C ASP A 35 17.54 16.38 -5.43
N GLY A 36 17.00 15.16 -5.58
CA GLY A 36 17.24 14.31 -6.75
C GLY A 36 15.99 13.95 -7.54
N GLU A 37 16.23 13.32 -8.69
CA GLU A 37 15.17 12.74 -9.51
C GLU A 37 14.67 11.40 -8.92
N PRO A 38 13.44 10.97 -9.24
CA PRO A 38 12.91 9.69 -8.79
C PRO A 38 13.77 8.50 -9.25
N ASP A 39 14.05 7.57 -8.33
CA ASP A 39 14.76 6.33 -8.65
C ASP A 39 13.79 5.30 -9.24
N ALA A 40 13.80 5.17 -10.57
CA ALA A 40 12.99 4.19 -11.29
C ALA A 40 13.27 2.75 -10.83
N ASN A 41 14.53 2.41 -10.50
CA ASN A 41 14.86 1.07 -10.03
C ASN A 41 14.29 0.80 -8.63
N TYR A 42 14.19 1.83 -7.79
CA TYR A 42 13.52 1.70 -6.49
C TYR A 42 12.03 1.39 -6.67
N LEU A 43 11.34 2.14 -7.55
CA LEU A 43 9.93 1.90 -7.88
C LEU A 43 9.70 0.47 -8.41
N GLU A 44 10.59 -0.01 -9.28
CA GLU A 44 10.55 -1.38 -9.82
C GLU A 44 10.73 -2.45 -8.74
N ARG A 45 11.60 -2.23 -7.75
CA ARG A 45 11.79 -3.18 -6.63
C ARG A 45 10.65 -3.16 -5.62
N VAL A 46 10.01 -2.00 -5.39
CA VAL A 46 8.84 -1.87 -4.50
C VAL A 46 7.60 -2.52 -5.12
N ARG A 47 7.44 -2.41 -6.43
CA ARG A 47 6.26 -2.88 -7.17
C ARG A 47 5.83 -4.32 -6.84
N PRO A 48 6.68 -5.36 -6.94
CA PRO A 48 6.26 -6.74 -6.68
C PRO A 48 5.84 -6.96 -5.22
N ARG A 49 6.39 -6.21 -4.26
CA ARG A 49 5.93 -6.29 -2.86
C ARG A 49 4.56 -5.65 -2.67
N PHE A 50 4.26 -4.60 -3.43
CA PHE A 50 2.92 -4.02 -3.48
C PHE A 50 1.92 -5.02 -4.09
N GLU A 51 2.26 -5.61 -5.24
CA GLU A 51 1.42 -6.61 -5.90
C GLU A 51 1.13 -7.79 -4.98
N GLN A 52 2.15 -8.29 -4.28
CA GLN A 52 1.99 -9.34 -3.28
C GLN A 52 1.13 -8.90 -2.10
N TRP A 53 1.28 -7.67 -1.61
CA TRP A 53 0.46 -7.12 -0.54
C TRP A 53 -1.04 -7.14 -0.89
N ILE A 54 -1.42 -6.81 -2.12
CA ILE A 54 -2.83 -6.90 -2.59
C ILE A 54 -3.37 -8.34 -2.41
N LEU A 55 -2.58 -9.33 -2.78
CA LEU A 55 -2.96 -10.74 -2.64
C LEU A 55 -3.02 -11.15 -1.17
N ASP A 56 -2.05 -10.72 -0.37
CA ASP A 56 -1.95 -11.07 1.04
C ASP A 56 -3.12 -10.50 1.84
N THR A 57 -3.50 -9.23 1.62
CA THR A 57 -4.69 -8.61 2.21
C THR A 57 -5.96 -9.42 1.92
N CYS A 58 -6.03 -10.07 0.75
CA CYS A 58 -7.20 -10.86 0.36
C CYS A 58 -7.17 -12.34 0.79
N ARG A 59 -5.98 -12.92 1.04
CA ARG A 59 -5.79 -14.38 1.11
C ARG A 59 -5.15 -14.87 2.40
N ARG A 60 -4.37 -14.04 3.10
CA ARG A 60 -3.68 -14.46 4.31
C ARG A 60 -4.63 -14.48 5.50
N PRO A 61 -4.50 -15.46 6.42
CA PRO A 61 -5.12 -15.33 7.74
C PRO A 61 -4.48 -14.14 8.48
N TYR A 62 -5.29 -13.36 9.20
CA TYR A 62 -4.81 -12.25 10.02
C TYR A 62 -4.36 -12.78 11.39
N ASP A 63 -3.29 -13.58 11.36
CA ASP A 63 -2.65 -14.21 12.50
C ASP A 63 -1.42 -13.42 12.99
N GLN A 64 -0.65 -13.99 13.91
CA GLN A 64 0.54 -13.33 14.45
C GLN A 64 1.60 -13.05 13.37
N ALA A 65 1.81 -13.97 12.43
CA ALA A 65 2.77 -13.76 11.36
C ALA A 65 2.35 -12.61 10.44
N TRP A 66 1.04 -12.46 10.20
CA TRP A 66 0.50 -11.29 9.52
C TRP A 66 0.75 -10.00 10.32
N LEU A 67 0.46 -9.98 11.64
CA LEU A 67 0.73 -8.81 12.49
C LEU A 67 2.20 -8.38 12.50
N ASP A 68 3.11 -9.36 12.57
CA ASP A 68 4.56 -9.11 12.53
C ASP A 68 4.96 -8.47 11.19
N TYR A 69 4.34 -8.91 10.09
CA TYR A 69 4.60 -8.34 8.78
C TYR A 69 3.95 -6.96 8.58
N GLN A 70 2.78 -6.70 9.18
CA GLN A 70 2.21 -5.35 9.22
C GLN A 70 3.15 -4.37 9.94
N HIS A 71 3.77 -4.81 11.04
CA HIS A 71 4.78 -4.00 11.72
C HIS A 71 6.02 -3.75 10.84
N GLU A 72 6.50 -4.77 10.14
CA GLU A 72 7.62 -4.64 9.20
C GLU A 72 7.31 -3.65 8.06
N ILE A 73 6.11 -3.71 7.47
CA ILE A 73 5.67 -2.75 6.44
C ILE A 73 5.64 -1.33 7.03
N ALA A 74 5.13 -1.17 8.24
CA ALA A 74 5.10 0.13 8.93
C ALA A 74 6.51 0.71 9.07
N LEU A 75 7.47 -0.10 9.55
CA LEU A 75 8.85 0.34 9.72
C LEU A 75 9.48 0.78 8.38
N ARG A 76 9.17 0.10 7.28
CA ARG A 76 9.66 0.43 5.93
C ARG A 76 9.13 1.76 5.38
N HIS A 77 8.11 2.37 6.00
CA HIS A 77 7.65 3.72 5.68
C HIS A 77 8.25 4.80 6.61
N THR A 78 8.97 4.39 7.67
CA THR A 78 9.61 5.27 8.65
C THR A 78 11.12 5.29 8.48
N ARG A 79 11.79 6.27 9.11
CA ARG A 79 13.26 6.33 9.18
C ARG A 79 13.92 5.08 9.73
N SER A 80 13.19 4.26 10.49
CA SER A 80 13.76 3.05 11.07
C SER A 80 14.19 2.04 10.02
N LYS A 81 13.46 1.89 8.91
CA LYS A 81 13.75 0.88 7.87
C LYS A 81 13.49 1.34 6.43
N LYS A 82 12.99 2.55 6.19
CA LYS A 82 12.84 3.08 4.84
C LYS A 82 14.20 3.05 4.13
N ASP A 83 14.18 2.69 2.85
CA ASP A 83 15.32 2.61 1.94
C ASP A 83 16.33 1.47 2.20
N GLN A 84 16.29 0.83 3.38
CA GLN A 84 17.21 -0.25 3.75
C GLN A 84 16.95 -1.57 3.00
N THR A 85 15.69 -1.89 2.73
CA THR A 85 15.32 -3.17 2.06
C THR A 85 15.89 -3.26 0.65
N ASP A 86 16.00 -2.12 -0.03
CA ASP A 86 16.43 -2.03 -1.43
C ASP A 86 17.81 -1.37 -1.60
N HIS A 87 18.46 -1.03 -0.49
CA HIS A 87 19.74 -0.34 -0.45
C HIS A 87 19.79 0.95 -1.31
N VAL A 88 18.77 1.80 -1.16
CA VAL A 88 18.64 3.06 -1.91
C VAL A 88 18.91 4.29 -1.04
N ASN A 89 19.02 5.45 -1.66
CA ASN A 89 19.13 6.74 -0.98
C ASN A 89 17.96 7.63 -1.40
N ALA A 90 16.87 7.60 -0.65
CA ALA A 90 15.69 8.43 -0.88
C ALA A 90 15.34 9.23 0.39
N VAL A 91 14.29 10.05 0.32
CA VAL A 91 13.74 10.73 1.51
C VAL A 91 13.40 9.70 2.58
N ASP A 92 14.04 9.79 3.75
CA ASP A 92 14.06 8.74 4.78
C ASP A 92 12.73 8.46 5.50
N GLN A 93 11.67 9.22 5.24
CA GLN A 93 10.36 9.03 5.87
C GLN A 93 9.21 9.41 4.96
N VAL A 94 8.17 8.56 4.93
CA VAL A 94 6.83 8.96 4.48
C VAL A 94 6.04 9.46 5.70
N PRO A 95 5.66 10.74 5.78
CA PRO A 95 4.91 11.27 6.91
C PRO A 95 3.57 10.56 7.13
N LEU A 96 3.19 10.32 8.40
CA LEU A 96 1.97 9.62 8.79
C LEU A 96 0.70 10.19 8.12
N ARG A 97 0.63 11.52 7.94
CA ARG A 97 -0.51 12.16 7.25
C ARG A 97 -0.77 11.60 5.84
N HIS A 98 0.28 11.21 5.12
CA HIS A 98 0.13 10.61 3.78
C HIS A 98 -0.29 9.14 3.88
N ILE A 99 0.27 8.38 4.83
CA ILE A 99 -0.16 6.99 5.09
C ILE A 99 -1.66 6.94 5.40
N ILE A 100 -2.15 7.84 6.26
CA ILE A 100 -3.58 7.97 6.58
C ILE A 100 -4.38 8.42 5.35
N ALA A 101 -3.92 9.46 4.64
CA ALA A 101 -4.64 9.97 3.47
C ALA A 101 -4.75 8.93 2.34
N PHE A 102 -3.78 8.02 2.22
CA PHE A 102 -3.74 6.98 1.19
C PHE A 102 -4.82 5.90 1.34
N VAL A 103 -5.50 5.81 2.48
CA VAL A 103 -6.68 4.94 2.64
C VAL A 103 -7.71 5.20 1.54
N TYR A 104 -7.98 6.48 1.24
CA TYR A 104 -8.96 6.84 0.21
C TYR A 104 -8.54 6.43 -1.20
N PRO A 105 -7.41 6.89 -1.76
CA PRO A 105 -7.07 6.57 -3.14
C PRO A 105 -6.78 5.08 -3.34
N ILE A 106 -6.19 4.38 -2.36
CA ILE A 106 -6.04 2.90 -2.43
C ILE A 106 -7.40 2.20 -2.52
N THR A 107 -8.39 2.69 -1.78
CA THR A 107 -9.75 2.14 -1.83
C THR A 107 -10.45 2.51 -3.13
N ALA A 108 -10.35 3.77 -3.57
CA ALA A 108 -11.02 4.25 -4.78
C ALA A 108 -10.47 3.55 -6.04
N THR A 109 -9.17 3.28 -6.10
CA THR A 109 -8.51 2.60 -7.22
C THR A 109 -9.04 1.19 -7.42
N ILE A 110 -9.45 0.45 -6.38
CA ILE A 110 -9.76 -0.98 -6.53
C ILE A 110 -11.13 -1.26 -7.17
N ARG A 111 -12.10 -0.34 -7.04
CA ARG A 111 -13.50 -0.59 -7.42
C ARG A 111 -13.67 -0.99 -8.90
N PRO A 112 -13.05 -0.31 -9.88
CA PRO A 112 -13.15 -0.71 -11.28
C PRO A 112 -12.66 -2.14 -11.53
N PHE A 113 -11.58 -2.55 -10.87
CA PHE A 113 -10.99 -3.90 -11.00
C PHE A 113 -11.86 -5.00 -10.39
N LEU A 114 -12.53 -4.70 -9.27
CA LEU A 114 -13.49 -5.62 -8.65
C LEU A 114 -14.70 -5.92 -9.54
N SER A 115 -15.06 -4.99 -10.44
CA SER A 115 -16.20 -5.12 -11.35
C SER A 115 -15.88 -5.85 -12.65
N GLN A 116 -14.62 -6.18 -12.95
CA GLN A 116 -14.23 -6.68 -14.28
C GLN A 116 -14.60 -8.15 -14.55
N LYS A 117 -14.94 -8.93 -13.52
CA LYS A 117 -15.15 -10.39 -13.63
C LYS A 117 -16.61 -10.82 -13.70
N GLY A 118 -17.54 -9.89 -13.95
CA GLY A 118 -18.95 -10.19 -14.16
C GLY A 118 -19.74 -10.57 -12.90
N HIS A 119 -19.21 -10.28 -11.71
CA HIS A 119 -19.96 -10.38 -10.45
C HIS A 119 -21.09 -9.34 -10.41
N ASP A 120 -22.16 -9.65 -9.69
CA ASP A 120 -23.25 -8.70 -9.48
C ASP A 120 -22.81 -7.50 -8.64
N SER A 121 -23.59 -6.41 -8.69
CA SER A 121 -23.27 -5.17 -7.99
C SER A 121 -23.22 -5.32 -6.47
N ALA A 122 -23.96 -6.27 -5.89
CA ALA A 122 -23.97 -6.51 -4.46
C ALA A 122 -22.68 -7.22 -4.00
N ASP A 123 -22.19 -8.19 -4.78
CA ASP A 123 -20.90 -8.83 -4.58
C ASP A 123 -19.73 -7.86 -4.74
N VAL A 124 -19.77 -7.02 -5.78
CA VAL A 124 -18.77 -5.96 -5.96
C VAL A 124 -18.75 -5.02 -4.76
N GLU A 125 -19.90 -4.60 -4.27
CA GLU A 125 -19.99 -3.74 -3.08
C GLU A 125 -19.45 -4.43 -1.83
N ARG A 126 -19.78 -5.71 -1.61
CA ARG A 126 -19.24 -6.50 -0.49
C ARG A 126 -17.72 -6.57 -0.53
N MET A 127 -17.14 -6.85 -1.71
CA MET A 127 -15.68 -6.89 -1.89
C MET A 127 -15.04 -5.52 -1.64
N PHE A 128 -15.64 -4.46 -2.16
CA PHE A 128 -15.15 -3.10 -1.97
C PHE A 128 -15.15 -2.69 -0.50
N GLN A 129 -16.25 -2.97 0.23
CA GLN A 129 -16.33 -2.66 1.66
C GLN A 129 -15.35 -3.51 2.49
N ALA A 130 -15.14 -4.78 2.13
CA ALA A 130 -14.14 -5.62 2.78
C ALA A 130 -12.72 -5.06 2.57
N TRP A 131 -12.38 -4.68 1.33
CA TRP A 131 -11.11 -4.03 1.00
C TRP A 131 -10.91 -2.74 1.78
N PHE A 132 -11.91 -1.84 1.79
CA PHE A 132 -11.82 -0.59 2.52
C PHE A 132 -11.54 -0.79 4.02
N LYS A 133 -12.26 -1.73 4.65
CA LYS A 133 -12.04 -2.09 6.06
C LYS A 133 -10.65 -2.65 6.31
N ALA A 134 -10.18 -3.54 5.44
CA ALA A 134 -8.86 -4.13 5.56
C ALA A 134 -7.75 -3.07 5.45
N VAL A 135 -7.80 -2.21 4.42
CA VAL A 135 -6.82 -1.12 4.25
C VAL A 135 -6.84 -0.15 5.44
N THR A 136 -8.03 0.17 5.96
CA THR A 136 -8.17 1.03 7.15
C THR A 136 -7.53 0.39 8.39
N LEU A 137 -7.78 -0.91 8.61
CA LEU A 137 -7.18 -1.68 9.69
C LEU A 137 -5.65 -1.69 9.58
N GLU A 138 -5.12 -1.99 8.40
CA GLU A 138 -3.69 -2.05 8.16
C GLU A 138 -3.00 -0.71 8.38
N VAL A 139 -3.59 0.39 7.90
CA VAL A 139 -3.06 1.74 8.14
C VAL A 139 -3.10 2.13 9.62
N ALA A 140 -4.13 1.71 10.36
CA ALA A 140 -4.16 1.88 11.81
C ALA A 140 -3.03 1.09 12.51
N LEU A 141 -2.69 -0.11 12.01
CA LEU A 141 -1.52 -0.86 12.46
C LEU A 141 -0.20 -0.17 12.12
N TRP A 142 -0.10 0.40 10.92
CA TRP A 142 1.11 1.06 10.45
C TRP A 142 1.36 2.43 11.10
N SER A 143 0.39 2.99 11.80
CA SER A 143 0.58 4.23 12.55
C SER A 143 1.46 4.03 13.80
N ARG A 144 1.58 2.80 14.33
CA ARG A 144 2.30 2.49 15.57
C ARG A 144 3.70 3.12 15.67
N PRO A 145 4.64 2.89 14.73
CA PRO A 145 5.99 3.45 14.83
C PRO A 145 6.07 4.97 14.67
N TYR A 146 4.97 5.65 14.35
CA TYR A 146 4.91 7.12 14.24
C TYR A 146 4.48 7.80 15.55
N THR A 147 3.98 7.03 16.51
CA THR A 147 3.42 7.55 17.76
C THR A 147 4.44 7.52 18.89
N LEU A 148 4.22 8.36 19.90
CA LEU A 148 4.94 8.25 21.16
C LEU A 148 4.53 6.97 21.89
N GLN A 149 5.36 6.53 22.83
CA GLN A 149 5.01 5.42 23.71
C GLN A 149 3.67 5.71 24.42
N ASP A 150 2.82 4.67 24.47
CA ASP A 150 1.46 4.71 25.06
C ASP A 150 0.45 5.65 24.35
N ALA A 151 0.76 6.11 23.14
CA ALA A 151 -0.10 6.97 22.33
C ALA A 151 -0.57 6.33 21.00
N TRP A 152 -0.42 5.01 20.86
CA TRP A 152 -0.90 4.23 19.72
C TRP A 152 -2.28 3.62 19.99
#